data_AF-A0A3C0G7G7-F1
#
_entry.id   AF-A0A3C0G7G7-F1
#
_cell.length_a   1.000
_cell.length_b   1.000
_cell.length_c   1.000
_cell.angle_alpha   90.00
_cell.angle_beta   90.00
_cell.angle_gamma   90.00
#
_symmetry.space_group_name_H-M   'P 1'
#
loop_
_entity.id
_entity.type
_entity.pdbx_description
1 polymer ?
#
loop_
_entity_poly.entity_id
_entity_poly.type
_entity_poly.pdbx_seq_one_letter_code
_entity_poly.pdbx_strand_id
1 'polypeptide(L)'
;MPVRTPVPQFPIPPSEYDEKYFAEIIRSFSVFLEQYRNPETRLQVYDNSGSVIVEAQINTTSGKTEVTLTNTPTVTAFTDVDHLLIDDGNIVKKITPNDLGTRTLLATTTISDDSSIAFTTLSSTYNTYVIEFEEIKTETDGVYLTAYVGTSGSADTGSNYAQSLTARGFNGSAFLFARNVALTGSNWFINTSDTSADLGTGTGENFSGSMSIFSANSTSSYKLMTGMTANYGDTPHIAYNVLCGAYKSTSAINYFRLQASADNLASGKVKLYGIK
;
A
#
# COMPACT_ATOMS: atom_id res chain seq x y z
N MET A 1 -6.62 37.47 -37.62
CA MET A 1 -6.67 38.58 -36.63
C MET A 1 -8.10 39.11 -36.62
N PRO A 2 -8.77 39.25 -35.46
CA PRO A 2 -10.12 39.79 -35.43
C PRO A 2 -10.08 41.24 -35.90
N VAL A 3 -10.87 41.56 -36.92
CA VAL A 3 -10.98 42.91 -37.49
C VAL A 3 -11.65 43.78 -36.43
N ARG A 4 -10.93 44.77 -35.88
CA ARG A 4 -11.53 45.76 -34.96
C ARG A 4 -12.48 46.65 -35.76
N THR A 5 -13.77 46.38 -35.66
CA THR A 5 -14.80 47.27 -36.19
C THR A 5 -14.67 48.64 -35.51
N PRO A 6 -14.58 49.75 -36.26
CA PRO A 6 -14.44 51.09 -35.71
C PRO A 6 -15.49 51.35 -34.61
N VAL A 7 -15.08 51.96 -33.50
CA VAL A 7 -16.03 52.45 -32.49
C VAL A 7 -16.74 53.69 -33.07
N PRO A 8 -18.07 53.79 -32.94
CA PRO A 8 -18.78 55.01 -33.34
C PRO A 8 -18.23 56.21 -32.57
N GLN A 9 -17.87 57.28 -33.26
CA GLN A 9 -17.51 58.53 -32.62
C GLN A 9 -18.77 59.35 -32.37
N PHE A 10 -18.95 59.80 -31.13
CA PHE A 10 -20.01 60.74 -30.80
C PHE A 10 -19.61 62.15 -31.27
N PRO A 11 -20.55 62.93 -31.85
CA PRO A 11 -20.32 64.33 -32.16
C PRO A 11 -20.12 65.13 -30.87
N ILE A 12 -19.38 66.24 -30.97
CA ILE A 12 -19.20 67.17 -29.86
C ILE A 12 -20.59 67.73 -29.50
N PRO A 13 -21.03 67.63 -28.23
CA PRO A 13 -22.34 68.13 -27.85
C PRO A 13 -22.39 69.66 -28.02
N PRO A 14 -23.51 70.22 -28.50
CA PRO A 14 -23.74 71.66 -28.47
C PRO A 14 -23.62 72.22 -27.05
N SER A 15 -23.11 73.46 -26.91
CA SER A 15 -22.83 74.12 -25.63
C SER A 15 -24.04 74.35 -24.73
N GLU A 16 -25.24 74.12 -25.25
CA GLU A 16 -26.52 74.26 -24.53
C GLU A 16 -26.88 73.00 -23.73
N TYR A 17 -26.21 71.87 -24.01
CA TYR A 17 -26.40 70.62 -23.26
C TYR A 17 -25.53 70.57 -22.01
N ASP A 18 -26.07 69.96 -20.96
CA ASP A 18 -25.29 69.66 -19.76
C ASP A 18 -24.20 68.64 -20.10
N GLU A 19 -22.95 69.10 -20.15
CA GLU A 19 -21.77 68.29 -20.45
C GLU A 19 -21.64 67.08 -19.53
N LYS A 20 -22.07 67.18 -18.27
CA LYS A 20 -22.01 66.06 -17.31
C LYS A 20 -23.00 64.96 -17.67
N TYR A 21 -24.21 65.35 -18.06
CA TYR A 21 -25.22 64.40 -18.50
C TYR A 21 -24.78 63.69 -19.79
N PHE A 22 -24.21 64.42 -20.75
CA PHE A 22 -23.72 63.84 -22.00
C PHE A 22 -22.51 62.91 -21.78
N ALA A 23 -21.63 63.24 -20.83
CA ALA A 23 -20.53 62.37 -20.43
C ALA A 23 -21.02 61.03 -19.86
N GLU A 24 -22.08 61.02 -19.04
CA GLU A 24 -22.68 59.79 -18.53
C GLU A 24 -23.36 58.96 -19.63
N ILE A 25 -23.98 59.59 -20.63
CA ILE A 25 -24.52 58.89 -21.81
C ILE A 25 -23.39 58.24 -22.61
N ILE A 26 -22.30 58.96 -22.88
CA ILE A 26 -21.15 58.39 -23.61
C ILE A 26 -20.55 57.22 -22.82
N ARG A 27 -20.41 57.37 -21.50
CA ARG A 27 -19.86 56.33 -20.62
C ARG A 27 -20.74 55.08 -20.62
N SER A 28 -22.05 55.23 -20.45
CA SER A 28 -23.00 54.10 -20.45
C SER A 28 -23.05 53.38 -21.81
N PHE A 29 -23.01 54.14 -22.92
CA PHE A 29 -22.99 53.54 -24.26
C PHE A 29 -21.66 52.83 -24.58
N SER A 30 -20.54 53.35 -24.08
CA SER A 30 -19.23 52.71 -24.23
C SER A 30 -19.17 51.38 -23.47
N VAL A 31 -19.67 51.35 -22.23
CA VAL A 31 -19.79 50.11 -21.44
C VAL A 31 -20.72 49.11 -22.12
N PHE A 32 -21.86 49.56 -22.64
CA PHE A 32 -22.79 48.70 -23.39
C PHE A 32 -22.12 48.09 -24.64
N LEU A 33 -21.37 48.89 -25.42
CA LEU A 33 -20.67 48.39 -26.60
C LEU A 33 -19.54 47.41 -26.24
N GLU A 34 -18.84 47.61 -25.14
CA GLU A 34 -17.83 46.66 -24.65
C GLU A 34 -18.47 45.33 -24.23
N GLN A 35 -19.60 45.37 -23.53
CA GLN A 35 -20.37 44.19 -23.15
C GLN A 35 -20.96 43.46 -24.38
N TYR A 36 -21.49 44.21 -25.34
CA TYR A 36 -22.03 43.63 -26.58
C TYR A 36 -20.94 42.98 -27.45
N ARG A 37 -19.74 43.56 -27.50
CA ARG A 37 -18.59 43.04 -28.26
C ARG A 37 -17.91 41.85 -27.58
N ASN A 38 -18.13 41.68 -26.27
CA ASN A 38 -17.55 40.59 -25.50
C ASN A 38 -18.67 39.74 -24.87
N PRO A 39 -19.45 39.00 -25.69
CA PRO A 39 -20.63 38.25 -25.23
C PRO A 39 -20.27 37.01 -24.37
N GLU A 40 -18.98 36.77 -24.12
CA GLU A 40 -18.55 35.68 -23.26
C GLU A 40 -18.90 35.98 -21.80
N THR A 41 -19.63 35.06 -21.17
CA THR A 41 -20.00 35.11 -19.74
C THR A 41 -18.77 34.90 -18.88
N ARG A 42 -17.97 35.97 -18.73
CA ARG A 42 -16.78 36.00 -17.88
C ARG A 42 -17.13 36.68 -16.56
N LEU A 43 -16.86 35.99 -15.47
CA LEU A 43 -16.88 36.57 -14.12
C LEU A 43 -15.44 36.88 -13.73
N GLN A 44 -15.17 38.14 -13.44
CA GLN A 44 -13.87 38.59 -12.93
C GLN A 44 -14.08 39.19 -11.55
N VAL A 45 -13.29 38.73 -10.58
CA VAL A 45 -13.21 39.32 -9.24
C VAL A 45 -11.93 40.17 -9.20
N TYR A 46 -12.10 41.43 -8.83
CA TYR A 46 -11.02 42.41 -8.70
C TYR A 46 -10.68 42.59 -7.22
N ASP A 47 -9.41 42.80 -6.92
CA ASP A 47 -8.99 43.29 -5.60
C ASP A 47 -9.19 44.82 -5.47
N ASN A 48 -8.89 45.36 -4.29
CA ASN A 48 -8.99 46.79 -4.00
C ASN A 48 -8.00 47.66 -4.80
N SER A 49 -7.04 47.05 -5.50
CA SER A 49 -6.11 47.72 -6.40
C SER A 49 -6.55 47.67 -7.88
N GLY A 50 -7.67 47.01 -8.17
CA GLY A 50 -8.19 46.84 -9.52
C GLY A 50 -7.50 45.73 -10.32
N SER A 51 -6.75 44.83 -9.66
CA SER A 51 -6.13 43.67 -10.29
C SER A 51 -7.09 42.48 -10.29
N VAL A 52 -7.14 41.71 -11.37
CA VAL A 52 -7.98 40.50 -11.48
C VAL A 52 -7.35 39.39 -10.65
N ILE A 53 -8.05 38.94 -9.61
CA ILE A 53 -7.59 37.86 -8.72
C ILE A 53 -8.25 36.51 -9.04
N VAL A 54 -9.45 36.53 -9.59
CA VAL A 54 -10.14 35.35 -10.07
C VAL A 54 -10.77 35.69 -11.40
N GLU A 55 -10.54 34.84 -12.38
CA GLU A 55 -11.24 34.88 -13.65
C GLU A 55 -11.86 33.51 -13.89
N ALA A 56 -13.16 33.53 -14.14
CA ALA A 56 -13.99 32.38 -14.41
C ALA A 56 -14.69 32.59 -15.76
N GLN A 57 -14.42 31.72 -16.72
CA GLN A 57 -15.16 31.68 -17.98
C GLN A 57 -16.23 30.60 -17.86
N ILE A 58 -17.50 30.98 -18.07
CA ILE A 58 -18.61 30.02 -18.12
C ILE A 58 -18.71 29.52 -19.57
N ASN A 59 -18.33 28.26 -19.79
CA ASN A 59 -18.52 27.61 -21.09
C ASN A 59 -19.85 26.86 -21.09
N THR A 60 -20.78 27.24 -21.97
CA THR A 60 -22.14 26.65 -22.04
C THR A 60 -22.32 25.69 -23.21
N THR A 61 -21.25 25.38 -23.95
CA THR A 61 -21.31 24.65 -25.23
C THR A 61 -21.68 23.16 -25.07
N SER A 62 -21.64 22.59 -23.85
CA SER A 62 -21.85 21.15 -23.60
C SER A 62 -23.09 20.81 -22.76
N GLY A 63 -23.97 21.77 -22.46
CA GLY A 63 -25.10 21.55 -21.54
C GLY A 63 -24.67 21.38 -20.07
N LYS A 64 -23.41 21.69 -19.75
CA LYS A 64 -22.88 21.82 -18.39
C LYS A 64 -22.31 23.22 -18.20
N THR A 65 -22.44 23.76 -17.00
CA THR A 65 -21.76 24.99 -16.59
C THR A 65 -20.37 24.62 -16.11
N GLU A 66 -19.36 24.81 -16.94
CA GLU A 66 -17.95 24.63 -16.55
C GLU A 66 -17.35 25.99 -16.17
N VAL A 67 -16.67 26.04 -15.01
CA VAL A 67 -15.96 27.22 -14.51
C VAL A 67 -14.46 26.94 -14.56
N THR A 68 -13.78 27.56 -15.51
CA THR A 68 -12.31 27.49 -15.62
C THR A 68 -11.68 28.64 -14.84
N LEU A 69 -10.91 28.34 -13.79
CA LEU A 69 -10.15 29.33 -13.02
C LEU A 69 -8.80 29.59 -13.69
N THR A 70 -8.59 30.78 -14.27
CA THR A 70 -7.34 31.11 -15.00
C THR A 70 -6.19 31.53 -14.10
N ASN A 71 -6.47 31.95 -12.86
CA ASN A 71 -5.44 32.09 -11.84
C ASN A 71 -5.28 30.74 -11.14
N THR A 72 -4.36 29.92 -11.65
CA THR A 72 -3.93 28.71 -10.95
C THR A 72 -3.42 29.14 -9.57
N PRO A 73 -4.03 28.72 -8.44
CA PRO A 73 -3.37 28.89 -7.16
C PRO A 73 -2.00 28.25 -7.30
N THR A 74 -0.94 28.99 -6.95
CA THR A 74 0.43 28.46 -6.98
C THR A 74 0.56 27.40 -5.90
N VAL A 75 0.06 26.21 -6.17
CA VAL A 75 0.38 25.02 -5.41
C VAL A 75 1.68 24.52 -6.01
N THR A 76 2.78 24.97 -5.42
CA THR A 76 4.14 24.63 -5.83
C THR A 76 4.31 23.11 -5.80
N ALA A 77 4.19 22.52 -6.99
CA ALA A 77 4.60 21.18 -7.41
C ALA A 77 4.12 20.00 -6.53
N PHE A 78 3.12 19.29 -7.02
CA PHE A 78 2.96 17.88 -6.69
C PHE A 78 3.82 17.08 -7.67
N THR A 79 4.93 16.53 -7.19
CA THR A 79 5.89 15.73 -7.99
C THR A 79 5.45 14.27 -8.18
N ASP A 80 4.20 13.93 -7.89
CA ASP A 80 3.65 12.57 -7.94
C ASP A 80 2.34 12.57 -8.72
N VAL A 81 2.09 11.53 -9.51
CA VAL A 81 1.09 11.50 -10.60
C VAL A 81 -0.28 10.98 -10.15
N ASP A 82 -0.40 10.42 -8.95
CA ASP A 82 -1.65 9.86 -8.44
C ASP A 82 -2.10 10.58 -7.17
N HIS A 83 -3.08 11.49 -7.31
CA HIS A 83 -3.72 12.14 -6.17
C HIS A 83 -5.23 11.88 -6.19
N LEU A 84 -5.70 11.00 -5.31
CA LEU A 84 -7.13 10.90 -4.97
C LEU A 84 -7.49 12.04 -4.02
N LEU A 85 -8.34 12.97 -4.45
CA LEU A 85 -8.90 14.01 -3.60
C LEU A 85 -10.16 13.45 -2.92
N ILE A 86 -10.13 13.29 -1.59
CA ILE A 86 -11.30 12.92 -0.79
C ILE A 86 -11.76 14.18 -0.05
N ASP A 87 -13.02 14.59 -0.26
CA ASP A 87 -13.65 15.65 0.53
C ASP A 87 -14.07 15.05 1.89
N ASP A 88 -13.35 15.43 2.95
CA ASP A 88 -13.66 15.04 4.33
C ASP A 88 -14.39 16.13 5.12
N GLY A 89 -14.95 17.13 4.44
CA GLY A 89 -15.61 18.27 5.07
C GLY A 89 -14.68 19.48 5.21
N ASN A 90 -14.11 19.92 4.08
CA ASN A 90 -13.34 21.15 3.86
C ASN A 90 -11.80 21.07 3.95
N ILE A 91 -11.16 19.90 4.06
CA ILE A 91 -9.70 19.78 4.00
C ILE A 91 -9.28 18.82 2.89
N VAL A 92 -8.50 19.33 1.93
CA VAL A 92 -7.81 18.48 0.95
C VAL A 92 -6.65 17.77 1.65
N LYS A 93 -6.80 16.48 1.94
CA LYS A 93 -5.73 15.64 2.50
C LYS A 93 -5.00 14.89 1.40
N LYS A 94 -3.67 14.97 1.41
CA LYS A 94 -2.82 14.10 0.58
C LYS A 94 -2.87 12.70 1.17
N ILE A 95 -3.48 11.76 0.46
CA ILE A 95 -3.34 10.33 0.77
C ILE A 95 -2.00 9.89 0.18
N THR A 96 -1.07 9.51 1.04
CA THR A 96 0.19 8.87 0.67
C THR A 96 0.03 7.35 0.69
N PRO A 97 0.93 6.56 0.08
CA PRO A 97 0.93 5.11 0.22
C PRO A 97 0.95 4.62 1.69
N ASN A 98 1.45 5.44 2.62
CA ASN A 98 1.44 5.14 4.05
C ASN A 98 0.05 5.18 4.70
N ASP A 99 -0.91 5.87 4.06
CA ASP A 99 -2.28 6.05 4.55
C ASP A 99 -3.22 4.92 4.08
N LEU A 100 -2.76 4.06 3.15
CA LEU A 100 -3.57 3.01 2.53
C LEU A 100 -3.47 1.62 3.21
N GLY A 101 -3.02 1.55 4.47
CA GLY A 101 -2.90 0.26 5.19
C GLY A 101 -2.03 -0.77 4.43
N THR A 102 -0.94 -0.29 3.82
CA THR A 102 -0.17 -1.05 2.84
C THR A 102 0.79 -2.05 3.48
N ARG A 103 0.85 -3.26 2.90
CA ARG A 103 1.88 -4.26 3.18
C ARG A 103 3.23 -3.72 2.69
N THR A 104 4.08 -3.28 3.61
CA THR A 104 5.40 -2.70 3.28
C THR A 104 6.45 -3.79 3.26
N LEU A 105 7.21 -3.93 2.16
CA LEU A 105 8.38 -4.82 2.11
C LEU A 105 9.51 -4.25 2.97
N LEU A 106 9.99 -5.03 3.94
CA LEU A 106 11.03 -4.62 4.88
C LEU A 106 12.37 -5.25 4.55
N ALA A 107 12.37 -6.52 4.13
CA ALA A 107 13.59 -7.25 3.78
C ALA A 107 13.29 -8.38 2.79
N THR A 108 14.28 -8.66 1.95
CA THR A 108 14.36 -9.87 1.13
C THR A 108 15.71 -10.50 1.40
N THR A 109 15.71 -11.78 1.78
CA THR A 109 16.93 -12.57 1.94
C THR A 109 16.90 -13.72 0.95
N THR A 110 17.93 -13.80 0.12
CA THR A 110 18.17 -14.97 -0.73
C THR A 110 18.94 -16.01 0.09
N ILE A 111 18.45 -17.24 0.09
CA ILE A 111 19.13 -18.38 0.71
C ILE A 111 20.25 -18.86 -0.20
N SER A 112 21.40 -19.16 0.39
CA SER A 112 22.57 -19.74 -0.28
C SER A 112 23.33 -20.63 0.71
N ASP A 113 22.85 -21.86 0.91
CA ASP A 113 23.41 -22.85 1.85
C ASP A 113 23.47 -22.33 3.30
N ASP A 114 22.38 -21.69 3.74
CA ASP A 114 22.28 -21.07 5.06
C ASP A 114 21.73 -22.04 6.12
N SER A 115 22.42 -22.16 7.25
CA SER A 115 21.92 -22.96 8.39
C SER A 115 20.60 -22.42 8.97
N SER A 116 20.33 -21.12 8.79
CA SER A 116 19.07 -20.47 9.13
C SER A 116 18.98 -19.07 8.52
N ILE A 117 17.78 -18.59 8.23
CA ILE A 117 17.52 -17.19 7.87
C ILE A 117 16.89 -16.47 9.05
N ALA A 118 17.47 -15.35 9.47
CA ALA A 118 16.96 -14.55 10.58
C ALA A 118 16.77 -13.08 10.21
N PHE A 119 15.66 -12.51 10.68
CA PHE A 119 15.44 -11.07 10.74
C PHE A 119 15.61 -10.65 12.20
N THR A 120 16.73 -10.00 12.51
CA THR A 120 17.16 -9.71 13.89
C THR A 120 16.53 -8.45 14.49
N THR A 121 15.87 -7.63 13.66
CA THR A 121 15.23 -6.37 14.08
C THR A 121 13.88 -6.20 13.41
N LEU A 122 12.83 -6.77 13.99
CA LEU A 122 11.45 -6.40 13.65
C LEU A 122 11.12 -5.05 14.31
N SER A 123 10.71 -4.08 13.49
CA SER A 123 10.42 -2.71 13.93
C SER A 123 9.17 -2.60 14.82
N SER A 124 9.17 -1.69 15.80
CA SER A 124 7.95 -1.39 16.56
C SER A 124 6.89 -0.60 15.75
N THR A 125 7.23 -0.20 14.51
CA THR A 125 6.31 0.52 13.61
C THR A 125 5.15 -0.36 13.11
N TYR A 126 5.35 -1.68 13.00
CA TYR A 126 4.37 -2.61 12.43
C TYR A 126 3.86 -3.55 13.49
N ASN A 127 2.54 -3.69 13.60
CA ASN A 127 1.94 -4.59 14.58
C ASN A 127 1.65 -5.98 14.01
N THR A 128 1.59 -6.11 12.69
CA THR A 128 1.48 -7.39 12.00
C THR A 128 2.65 -7.58 11.05
N TYR A 129 3.22 -8.77 11.06
CA TYR A 129 4.29 -9.18 10.14
C TYR A 129 3.81 -10.29 9.24
N VAL A 130 4.15 -10.22 7.96
CA VAL A 130 3.93 -11.30 7.00
C VAL A 130 5.28 -11.78 6.50
N ILE A 131 5.53 -13.08 6.62
CA ILE A 131 6.71 -13.74 6.08
C ILE A 131 6.26 -14.54 4.86
N GLU A 132 6.92 -14.30 3.73
CA GLU A 132 6.68 -14.99 2.46
C GLU A 132 7.89 -15.86 2.15
N PHE A 133 7.61 -17.08 1.74
CA PHE A 133 8.58 -18.12 1.38
C PHE A 133 8.42 -18.41 -0.10
N GLU A 134 9.50 -18.29 -0.87
CA GLU A 134 9.52 -18.56 -2.30
C GLU A 134 10.57 -19.62 -2.60
N GLU A 135 10.10 -20.76 -3.11
CA GLU A 135 10.92 -21.84 -3.64
C GLU A 135 12.01 -22.31 -2.66
N ILE A 136 11.66 -22.44 -1.38
CA ILE A 136 12.59 -22.90 -0.34
C ILE A 136 12.94 -24.37 -0.60
N LYS A 137 14.24 -24.65 -0.60
CA LYS A 137 14.82 -26.00 -0.69
C LYS A 137 15.76 -26.28 0.47
N THR A 138 15.83 -27.55 0.87
CA THR A 138 16.78 -28.06 1.87
C THR A 138 17.95 -28.74 1.17
N GLU A 139 19.10 -28.86 1.86
CA GLU A 139 20.27 -29.58 1.33
C GLU A 139 20.12 -31.11 1.38
N THR A 140 19.23 -31.61 2.23
CA THR A 140 18.94 -33.03 2.41
C THR A 140 17.44 -33.33 2.30
N ASP A 141 17.14 -34.57 1.93
CA ASP A 141 15.77 -35.10 1.82
C ASP A 141 15.18 -35.43 3.19
N GLY A 142 13.85 -35.47 3.29
CA GLY A 142 13.14 -35.81 4.53
C GLY A 142 13.22 -34.72 5.59
N VAL A 143 13.36 -33.46 5.19
CA VAL A 143 13.55 -32.32 6.10
C VAL A 143 12.28 -31.46 6.16
N TYR A 144 11.81 -31.16 7.36
CA TYR A 144 10.77 -30.15 7.59
C TYR A 144 11.37 -28.83 8.07
N LEU A 145 10.60 -27.75 7.93
CA LEU A 145 10.95 -26.41 8.31
C LEU A 145 10.30 -26.01 9.64
N THR A 146 11.05 -25.23 10.41
CA THR A 146 10.60 -24.64 11.67
C THR A 146 10.83 -23.14 11.70
N ALA A 147 10.01 -22.44 12.46
CA ALA A 147 10.09 -21.02 12.70
C ALA A 147 10.20 -20.69 14.18
N TYR A 148 10.91 -19.60 14.46
CA TYR A 148 11.14 -19.06 15.80
C TYR A 148 10.79 -17.58 15.80
N VAL A 149 10.28 -17.12 16.93
CA VAL A 149 10.27 -15.69 17.28
C VAL A 149 11.14 -15.47 18.49
N GLY A 150 11.37 -14.22 18.84
CA GLY A 150 12.03 -13.95 20.11
C GLY A 150 12.21 -12.47 20.39
N THR A 151 13.05 -12.22 21.37
CA THR A 151 13.31 -10.90 21.93
C THR A 151 14.80 -10.64 21.95
N SER A 152 15.19 -9.37 22.06
CA SER A 152 16.61 -8.95 22.11
C SER A 152 17.43 -9.46 20.91
N GLY A 153 16.82 -9.60 19.74
CA GLY A 153 17.50 -10.02 18.52
C GLY A 153 17.92 -11.49 18.49
N SER A 154 17.34 -12.35 19.34
CA SER A 154 17.60 -13.79 19.37
C SER A 154 16.31 -14.60 19.37
N ALA A 155 16.38 -15.83 18.86
CA ALA A 155 15.31 -16.81 18.96
C ALA A 155 15.03 -17.18 20.42
N ASP A 156 13.75 -17.27 20.79
CA ASP A 156 13.33 -17.98 21.99
C ASP A 156 13.23 -19.48 21.67
N THR A 157 14.00 -20.30 22.37
CA THR A 157 14.00 -21.77 22.23
C THR A 157 13.35 -22.46 23.43
N GLY A 158 12.74 -21.70 24.34
CA GLY A 158 11.95 -22.23 25.46
C GLY A 158 10.60 -22.79 25.02
N SER A 159 9.90 -23.49 25.92
CA SER A 159 8.62 -24.17 25.65
C SER A 159 7.40 -23.22 25.53
N ASN A 160 7.57 -22.11 24.81
CA ASN A 160 6.60 -21.03 24.67
C ASN A 160 5.70 -21.16 23.43
N TYR A 161 5.88 -22.19 22.61
CA TYR A 161 5.14 -22.34 21.37
C TYR A 161 3.96 -23.30 21.55
N ALA A 162 2.81 -22.91 21.04
CA ALA A 162 1.66 -23.79 20.84
C ALA A 162 1.23 -23.73 19.38
N GLN A 163 0.78 -24.86 18.82
CA GLN A 163 0.46 -24.97 17.40
C GLN A 163 -0.56 -26.07 17.11
N SER A 164 -1.25 -25.87 16.00
CA SER A 164 -1.99 -26.89 15.27
C SER A 164 -1.77 -26.64 13.79
N LEU A 165 -1.02 -27.53 13.15
CA LEU A 165 -0.80 -27.55 11.71
C LEU A 165 -1.46 -28.79 11.13
N THR A 166 -2.12 -28.63 9.98
CA THR A 166 -2.71 -29.74 9.23
C THR A 166 -2.27 -29.65 7.79
N ALA A 167 -1.73 -30.74 7.25
CA ALA A 167 -1.48 -30.91 5.83
C ALA A 167 -2.57 -31.77 5.20
N ARG A 168 -2.99 -31.37 4.00
CA ARG A 168 -3.77 -32.20 3.10
C ARG A 168 -3.10 -32.26 1.75
N GLY A 169 -3.15 -33.42 1.12
CA GLY A 169 -2.37 -33.60 -0.09
C GLY A 169 -2.64 -34.92 -0.79
N PHE A 170 -1.71 -35.28 -1.66
CA PHE A 170 -1.68 -36.57 -2.33
C PHE A 170 -0.26 -37.13 -2.23
N ASN A 171 -0.12 -38.35 -1.74
CA ASN A 171 1.17 -39.01 -1.52
C ASN A 171 1.56 -39.97 -2.66
N GLY A 172 1.23 -39.60 -3.90
CA GLY A 172 1.46 -40.45 -5.08
C GLY A 172 0.55 -41.67 -5.21
N SER A 173 -0.03 -42.18 -4.11
CA SER A 173 -0.86 -43.41 -4.10
C SER A 173 -2.21 -43.25 -3.38
N ALA A 174 -2.33 -42.28 -2.47
CA ALA A 174 -3.51 -42.03 -1.66
C ALA A 174 -3.63 -40.55 -1.26
N PHE A 175 -4.76 -40.19 -0.67
CA PHE A 175 -4.90 -38.90 0.00
C PHE A 175 -3.96 -38.83 1.21
N LEU A 176 -3.20 -37.74 1.28
CA LEU A 176 -2.36 -37.42 2.42
C LEU A 176 -3.17 -36.65 3.46
N PHE A 177 -3.05 -37.08 4.72
CA PHE A 177 -3.53 -36.35 5.88
C PHE A 177 -2.51 -36.46 7.00
N ALA A 178 -1.84 -35.34 7.32
CA ALA A 178 -0.83 -35.27 8.35
C ALA A 178 -1.09 -34.08 9.28
N ARG A 179 -0.66 -34.19 10.54
CA ARG A 179 -0.94 -33.18 11.57
C ARG A 179 0.22 -33.03 12.53
N ASN A 180 0.55 -31.79 12.85
CA ASN A 180 1.43 -31.44 13.95
C ASN A 180 0.62 -30.68 15.00
N VAL A 181 0.55 -31.22 16.22
CA VAL A 181 -0.13 -30.58 17.34
C VAL A 181 0.79 -30.59 18.55
N ALA A 182 1.10 -29.41 19.06
CA ALA A 182 1.86 -29.25 20.28
C ALA A 182 1.27 -28.10 21.08
N LEU A 183 0.94 -28.33 22.35
CA LEU A 183 0.47 -27.27 23.25
C LEU A 183 1.62 -26.56 23.98
N THR A 184 2.82 -27.16 23.93
CA THR A 184 4.09 -26.68 24.48
C THR A 184 5.22 -27.22 23.61
N GLY A 185 5.89 -26.36 22.85
CA GLY A 185 7.04 -26.68 22.00
C GLY A 185 8.06 -25.55 22.03
N SER A 186 9.25 -25.79 21.46
CA SER A 186 10.37 -24.84 21.37
C SER A 186 10.46 -24.08 20.04
N ASN A 187 9.55 -24.37 19.12
CA ASN A 187 9.45 -23.77 17.80
C ASN A 187 8.03 -23.97 17.23
N TRP A 188 7.77 -23.34 16.09
CA TRP A 188 6.63 -23.66 15.24
C TRP A 188 7.07 -24.48 14.04
N PHE A 189 6.29 -25.48 13.69
CA PHE A 189 6.41 -26.20 12.43
C PHE A 189 5.69 -25.39 11.36
N ILE A 190 6.31 -25.25 10.18
CA ILE A 190 5.70 -24.52 9.07
C ILE A 190 5.28 -25.40 7.88
N ASN A 191 5.68 -26.66 7.91
CA ASN A 191 5.07 -27.80 7.22
C ASN A 191 4.93 -28.97 8.22
N THR A 192 4.25 -30.04 7.82
CA THR A 192 4.24 -31.27 8.64
C THR A 192 5.62 -31.91 8.67
N SER A 193 5.95 -32.53 9.80
CA SER A 193 7.14 -33.39 9.97
C SER A 193 6.74 -34.85 9.76
N ASP A 194 6.03 -35.09 8.67
CA ASP A 194 5.58 -36.40 8.24
C ASP A 194 6.36 -36.68 6.97
N THR A 195 7.01 -37.84 6.90
CA THR A 195 7.82 -38.28 5.75
C THR A 195 7.06 -38.23 4.43
N SER A 196 5.73 -38.10 4.48
CA SER A 196 4.88 -37.96 3.32
C SER A 196 4.77 -36.50 2.81
N ALA A 197 5.34 -35.51 3.46
CA ALA A 197 5.25 -34.09 3.08
C ALA A 197 6.49 -33.30 3.52
N ASP A 198 7.61 -33.98 3.76
CA ASP A 198 8.90 -33.37 4.02
C ASP A 198 9.49 -32.80 2.71
N LEU A 199 10.42 -31.86 2.83
CA LEU A 199 11.10 -31.26 1.69
C LEU A 199 12.19 -32.21 1.18
N GLY A 200 12.46 -32.09 -0.11
CA GLY A 200 13.56 -32.79 -0.77
C GLY A 200 14.43 -31.87 -1.62
N THR A 201 15.45 -32.50 -2.19
CA THR A 201 16.53 -31.89 -2.96
C THR A 201 16.32 -31.95 -4.48
N GLY A 202 15.29 -32.67 -4.92
CA GLY A 202 15.02 -32.98 -6.31
C GLY A 202 14.69 -31.78 -7.20
N THR A 203 14.64 -32.05 -8.50
CA THR A 203 14.21 -31.04 -9.49
C THR A 203 12.70 -30.85 -9.39
N GLY A 204 12.24 -29.60 -9.18
CA GLY A 204 10.82 -29.25 -9.05
C GLY A 204 10.29 -29.26 -7.61
N GLU A 205 10.99 -29.92 -6.69
CA GLU A 205 10.67 -29.92 -5.26
C GLU A 205 10.91 -28.53 -4.66
N ASN A 206 10.01 -28.05 -3.83
CA ASN A 206 10.17 -26.79 -3.10
C ASN A 206 9.05 -26.60 -2.07
N PHE A 207 9.25 -25.63 -1.18
CA PHE A 207 8.25 -25.10 -0.27
C PHE A 207 8.00 -23.62 -0.55
N SER A 208 6.72 -23.24 -0.67
CA SER A 208 6.32 -21.86 -0.93
C SER A 208 5.05 -21.50 -0.15
N GLY A 209 4.85 -20.22 0.15
CA GLY A 209 3.63 -19.72 0.79
C GLY A 209 3.90 -18.56 1.74
N SER A 210 3.02 -18.38 2.73
CA SER A 210 3.20 -17.30 3.69
C SER A 210 2.60 -17.60 5.06
N MET A 211 3.11 -16.88 6.06
CA MET A 211 2.54 -16.82 7.40
C MET A 211 2.47 -15.39 7.90
N SER A 212 1.49 -15.12 8.75
CA SER A 212 1.32 -13.84 9.45
C SER A 212 1.53 -14.02 10.95
N ILE A 213 2.15 -13.04 11.60
CA ILE A 213 2.28 -12.93 13.04
C ILE A 213 1.58 -11.66 13.47
N PHE A 214 0.59 -11.81 14.35
CA PHE A 214 -0.28 -10.72 14.78
C PHE A 214 0.13 -10.16 16.13
N SER A 215 -0.14 -8.87 16.33
CA SER A 215 0.07 -8.15 17.58
C SER A 215 1.51 -8.19 18.07
N ALA A 216 2.50 -8.15 17.16
CA ALA A 216 3.91 -8.37 17.45
C ALA A 216 4.46 -7.46 18.56
N ASN A 217 3.95 -6.23 18.68
CA ASN A 217 4.39 -5.25 19.69
C ASN A 217 3.52 -5.24 20.96
N SER A 218 2.44 -6.02 20.99
CA SER A 218 1.55 -6.09 22.16
C SER A 218 2.29 -6.66 23.37
N THR A 219 2.12 -6.02 24.53
CA THR A 219 2.58 -6.54 25.83
C THR A 219 1.46 -7.13 26.69
N SER A 220 0.23 -7.17 26.15
CA SER A 220 -0.98 -7.62 26.87
C SER A 220 -1.53 -8.95 26.35
N SER A 221 -1.06 -9.42 25.18
CA SER A 221 -1.56 -10.63 24.52
C SER A 221 -0.42 -11.50 23.98
N TYR A 222 -0.71 -12.79 23.87
CA TYR A 222 0.13 -13.73 23.12
C TYR A 222 0.12 -13.40 21.63
N LYS A 223 1.20 -13.78 20.94
CA LYS A 223 1.33 -13.54 19.50
C LYS A 223 0.73 -14.73 18.77
N LEU A 224 -0.38 -14.50 18.09
CA LEU A 224 -0.97 -15.54 17.25
C LEU A 224 -0.29 -15.54 15.89
N MET A 225 -0.15 -16.73 15.32
CA MET A 225 0.28 -16.91 13.94
C MET A 225 -0.76 -17.71 13.17
N THR A 226 -0.91 -17.36 11.89
CA THR A 226 -1.67 -18.14 10.92
C THR A 226 -0.94 -18.16 9.60
N GLY A 227 -1.19 -19.15 8.77
CA GLY A 227 -0.52 -19.21 7.47
C GLY A 227 -1.03 -20.32 6.59
N MET A 228 -0.61 -20.27 5.33
CA MET A 228 -0.88 -21.28 4.33
C MET A 228 0.38 -21.47 3.49
N THR A 229 0.83 -22.70 3.38
CA THR A 229 2.02 -23.07 2.62
C THR A 229 1.75 -24.32 1.81
N ALA A 230 2.50 -24.50 0.73
CA ALA A 230 2.45 -25.69 -0.09
C ALA A 230 3.88 -26.20 -0.32
N ASN A 231 4.02 -27.51 -0.42
CA ASN A 231 5.27 -28.12 -0.79
C ASN A 231 5.08 -29.30 -1.73
N TYR A 232 6.06 -29.47 -2.59
CA TYR A 232 6.30 -30.69 -3.34
C TYR A 232 7.59 -31.31 -2.79
N GLY A 233 7.47 -32.48 -2.19
CA GLY A 233 8.48 -33.09 -1.32
C GLY A 233 9.41 -34.11 -1.98
N ASP A 234 10.28 -34.70 -1.16
CA ASP A 234 11.30 -35.72 -1.50
C ASP A 234 10.75 -37.02 -2.12
N THR A 235 9.51 -37.34 -1.78
CA THR A 235 8.68 -38.36 -2.42
C THR A 235 7.60 -37.60 -3.20
N PRO A 236 7.08 -38.05 -4.37
CA PRO A 236 6.16 -37.29 -5.26
C PRO A 236 4.81 -36.94 -4.62
N HIS A 237 4.87 -36.06 -3.64
CA HIS A 237 3.84 -35.76 -2.68
C HIS A 237 3.65 -34.26 -2.70
N ILE A 238 2.41 -33.85 -2.92
CA ILE A 238 2.02 -32.45 -2.80
C ILE A 238 1.25 -32.30 -1.51
N ALA A 239 1.62 -31.33 -0.70
CA ALA A 239 0.94 -31.00 0.54
C ALA A 239 0.55 -29.52 0.54
N TYR A 240 -0.66 -29.26 1.02
CA TYR A 240 -1.17 -27.95 1.38
C TYR A 240 -1.32 -27.89 2.91
N ASN A 241 -0.54 -27.02 3.53
CA ASN A 241 -0.46 -26.87 4.97
C ASN A 241 -1.27 -25.65 5.41
N VAL A 242 -2.10 -25.84 6.44
CA VAL A 242 -2.77 -24.75 7.15
C VAL A 242 -2.17 -24.64 8.54
N LEU A 243 -1.65 -23.45 8.86
CA LEU A 243 -0.92 -23.18 10.09
C LEU A 243 -1.79 -22.35 11.03
N CYS A 244 -1.79 -22.73 12.30
CA CYS A 244 -2.29 -21.92 13.40
C CYS A 244 -1.41 -22.13 14.62
N GLY A 245 -1.07 -21.08 15.33
CA GLY A 245 -0.23 -21.18 16.52
C GLY A 245 -0.23 -19.93 17.38
N ALA A 246 0.40 -20.06 18.55
CA ALA A 246 0.59 -19.00 19.50
C ALA A 246 2.00 -19.05 20.09
N TYR A 247 2.59 -17.88 20.29
CA TYR A 247 3.77 -17.67 21.10
C TYR A 247 3.27 -17.16 22.46
N LYS A 248 3.33 -18.04 23.45
CA LYS A 248 2.73 -17.93 24.78
C LYS A 248 3.58 -17.07 25.73
N SER A 249 4.10 -15.96 25.21
CA SER A 249 4.70 -14.90 25.99
C SER A 249 4.03 -13.59 25.59
N THR A 250 3.75 -12.76 26.58
CA THR A 250 3.20 -11.43 26.34
C THR A 250 4.25 -10.46 25.82
N SER A 251 5.54 -10.79 25.88
CA SER A 251 6.61 -9.89 25.41
C SER A 251 6.43 -9.47 23.95
N ALA A 252 6.75 -8.21 23.63
CA ALA A 252 6.89 -7.75 22.26
C ALA A 252 8.04 -8.50 21.58
N ILE A 253 7.83 -8.99 20.37
CA ILE A 253 8.84 -9.73 19.61
C ILE A 253 9.61 -8.78 18.68
N ASN A 254 10.91 -8.99 18.55
CA ASN A 254 11.76 -8.22 17.64
C ASN A 254 12.62 -9.10 16.73
N TYR A 255 12.33 -10.40 16.68
CA TYR A 255 13.12 -11.40 15.99
C TYR A 255 12.22 -12.43 15.31
N PHE A 256 12.61 -12.84 14.10
CA PHE A 256 12.08 -14.03 13.41
C PHE A 256 13.25 -14.86 12.86
N ARG A 257 13.14 -16.18 12.91
CA ARG A 257 14.06 -17.10 12.21
C ARG A 257 13.32 -18.24 11.55
N LEU A 258 13.74 -18.56 10.33
CA LEU A 258 13.44 -19.79 9.61
C LEU A 258 14.63 -20.75 9.73
N GLN A 259 14.36 -22.02 9.97
CA GLN A 259 15.39 -23.06 10.08
C GLN A 259 14.89 -24.40 9.56
N ALA A 260 15.76 -25.14 8.87
CA ALA A 260 15.55 -26.55 8.55
C ALA A 260 15.70 -27.41 9.81
N SER A 261 15.02 -28.56 9.86
CA SER A 261 15.14 -29.52 10.97
C SER A 261 16.47 -30.28 10.97
N ALA A 262 17.14 -30.34 9.82
CA ALA A 262 18.50 -30.83 9.65
C ALA A 262 19.22 -30.00 8.56
N ASP A 263 20.55 -29.99 8.63
CA ASP A 263 21.46 -29.35 7.67
C ASP A 263 21.09 -27.89 7.31
N ASN A 264 21.37 -27.45 6.09
CA ASN A 264 21.11 -26.08 5.65
C ASN A 264 19.88 -25.98 4.75
N LEU A 265 19.41 -24.74 4.63
CA LEU A 265 18.54 -24.30 3.54
C LEU A 265 19.43 -24.08 2.31
N ALA A 266 19.22 -24.85 1.25
CA ALA A 266 20.05 -24.80 0.05
C ALA A 266 19.78 -23.53 -0.78
N SER A 267 18.50 -23.24 -1.03
CA SER A 267 18.10 -22.11 -1.88
C SER A 267 16.69 -21.61 -1.59
N GLY A 268 16.34 -20.49 -2.22
CA GLY A 268 15.01 -19.87 -2.15
C GLY A 268 15.10 -18.42 -1.69
N LYS A 269 13.95 -17.80 -1.43
CA LYS A 269 13.87 -16.44 -0.88
C LYS A 269 12.90 -16.37 0.27
N VAL A 270 13.28 -15.60 1.29
CA VAL A 270 12.40 -15.23 2.40
C VAL A 270 12.21 -13.73 2.37
N LYS A 271 10.96 -13.28 2.36
CA LYS A 271 10.63 -11.86 2.40
C LYS A 271 9.85 -11.53 3.66
N LEU A 272 10.22 -10.42 4.29
CA LEU A 272 9.55 -9.88 5.46
C LEU A 272 8.77 -8.64 5.07
N TYR A 273 7.50 -8.59 5.46
CA TYR A 273 6.63 -7.44 5.28
C TYR A 273 6.03 -7.00 6.61
N GLY A 274 5.82 -5.69 6.76
CA GLY A 274 5.12 -5.09 7.89
C GLY A 274 3.79 -4.48 7.47
N ILE A 275 2.80 -4.58 8.35
CA ILE A 275 1.49 -3.93 8.24
C ILE A 275 1.26 -3.14 9.54
N LYS A 276 0.89 -1.86 9.40
CA LYS A 276 0.64 -0.94 10.51
C LYS A 276 -0.65 -1.30 11.24
#